data_AF-A0A2N5K0M2-F1
#
_entry.id   AF-A0A2N5K0M2-F1
#
_cell.length_a   1.000
_cell.length_b   1.000
_cell.length_c   1.000
_cell.angle_alpha   90.00
_cell.angle_beta   90.00
_cell.angle_gamma   90.00
#
_symmetry.space_group_name_H-M   'P 1'
#
loop_
_entity.id
_entity.type
_entity.pdbx_description
1 polymer ?
#
loop_
_entity_poly.entity_id
_entity_poly.type
_entity_poly.pdbx_seq_one_letter_code
_entity_poly.pdbx_strand_id
1 'polypeptide(L)'
;DLLTVTDVLKVLVEAIPIEAAHVMRPDTGDEPSIFADFRQLMPGIELQPLQRFAFYDAARSPDLVLAIATGERRTYANILLTIGVVQPH
;
A
#
# COMPACT_ATOMS: atom_id res chain seq x y z
N ASP A 1 8.82 17.55 10.85
CA ASP A 1 8.64 16.11 10.63
C ASP A 1 8.42 15.81 9.16
N LEU A 2 8.83 14.62 8.72
CA LEU A 2 8.59 14.12 7.36
C LEU A 2 7.26 13.39 7.32
N LEU A 3 6.52 13.50 6.20
CA LEU A 3 5.28 12.77 5.98
C LEU A 3 5.52 11.26 5.96
N THR A 4 4.69 10.49 6.67
CA THR A 4 4.74 9.02 6.70
C THR A 4 3.87 8.40 5.60
N VAL A 5 4.05 7.10 5.35
CA VAL A 5 3.15 6.35 4.46
C VAL A 5 1.71 6.36 4.98
N THR A 6 1.52 6.35 6.30
CA THR A 6 0.18 6.41 6.91
C THR A 6 -0.47 7.77 6.74
N ASP A 7 0.29 8.86 6.72
CA ASP A 7 -0.27 10.20 6.47
C ASP A 7 -0.77 10.34 5.03
N VAL A 8 0.01 9.84 4.06
CA VAL A 8 -0.39 9.82 2.65
C VAL A 8 -1.58 8.89 2.45
N LEU A 9 -1.54 7.67 3.01
CA LEU A 9 -2.59 6.68 2.83
C LEU A 9 -3.94 7.16 3.36
N LYS A 10 -3.98 7.85 4.50
CA LYS A 10 -5.21 8.47 5.04
C LYS A 10 -5.91 9.33 4.01
N VAL A 11 -5.16 10.18 3.31
CA VAL A 11 -5.72 11.08 2.28
C VAL A 11 -6.18 10.30 1.06
N LEU A 12 -5.42 9.29 0.63
CA LEU A 12 -5.78 8.49 -0.54
C LEU A 12 -7.06 7.68 -0.33
N VAL A 13 -7.25 7.08 0.85
CA VAL A 13 -8.46 6.31 1.18
C VAL A 13 -9.73 7.15 1.06
N GLU A 14 -9.65 8.45 1.40
CA GLU A 14 -10.78 9.37 1.27
C GLU A 14 -10.96 9.91 -0.16
N ALA A 15 -9.88 9.96 -0.94
CA ALA A 15 -9.87 10.62 -2.24
C ALA A 15 -10.20 9.69 -3.42
N ILE A 16 -9.88 8.40 -3.32
CA ILE A 16 -10.03 7.45 -4.45
C ILE A 16 -10.64 6.12 -3.99
N PRO A 17 -11.42 5.44 -4.85
CA PRO A 17 -11.81 4.06 -4.58
C PRO A 17 -10.58 3.16 -4.61
N ILE A 18 -10.40 2.35 -3.57
CA ILE A 18 -9.34 1.35 -3.49
C ILE A 18 -10.00 -0.03 -3.57
N GLU A 19 -9.60 -0.82 -4.55
CA GLU A 19 -10.13 -2.18 -4.77
C GLU A 19 -9.22 -3.24 -4.16
N ALA A 20 -7.91 -3.05 -4.27
CA ALA A 20 -6.92 -4.00 -3.74
C ALA A 20 -5.70 -3.27 -3.18
N ALA A 21 -5.09 -3.89 -2.17
CA ALA A 21 -3.88 -3.41 -1.53
C ALA A 21 -2.85 -4.55 -1.48
N HIS A 22 -1.71 -4.37 -2.14
CA HIS A 22 -0.60 -5.30 -2.08
C HIS A 22 0.52 -4.75 -1.21
N VAL A 23 1.11 -5.59 -0.37
CA VAL A 23 2.20 -5.23 0.52
C VAL A 23 3.39 -6.16 0.31
N MET A 24 4.60 -5.67 0.52
CA MET A 24 5.78 -6.54 0.48
C MET A 24 5.94 -7.25 1.81
N ARG A 25 5.98 -8.60 1.81
CA ARG A 25 6.30 -9.36 3.02
C ARG A 25 7.79 -9.74 3.08
N PRO A 26 8.38 -9.84 4.28
CA PRO A 26 9.70 -10.46 4.44
C PRO A 26 9.65 -11.95 4.13
N ASP A 27 10.76 -12.51 3.63
CA ASP A 27 10.89 -13.95 3.38
C ASP A 27 10.90 -14.78 4.69
N THR A 28 11.36 -14.16 5.79
CA THR A 28 11.46 -14.76 7.12
C THR A 28 11.16 -13.72 8.20
N GLY A 29 10.62 -14.17 9.33
CA GLY A 29 10.36 -13.32 10.49
C GLY A 29 8.89 -12.95 10.63
N ASP A 30 8.62 -12.07 11.58
CA ASP A 30 7.27 -11.64 11.91
C ASP A 30 6.70 -10.68 10.87
N GLU A 31 5.38 -10.53 10.91
CA GLU A 31 4.68 -9.56 10.09
C GLU A 31 5.13 -8.12 10.44
N PRO A 32 5.42 -7.27 9.44
CA PRO A 32 5.79 -5.88 9.68
C PRO A 32 4.71 -5.12 10.45
N SER A 33 5.09 -4.41 11.51
CA SER A 33 4.15 -3.70 12.38
C SER A 33 3.29 -2.66 11.66
N ILE A 34 3.78 -2.10 10.55
CA ILE A 34 3.05 -1.16 9.69
C ILE A 34 1.75 -1.76 9.10
N PHE A 35 1.65 -3.09 8.98
CA PHE A 35 0.46 -3.72 8.39
C PHE A 35 -0.78 -3.53 9.25
N ALA A 36 -0.61 -3.42 10.58
CA ALA A 36 -1.73 -3.11 11.47
C ALA A 36 -2.35 -1.74 11.14
N ASP A 37 -1.51 -0.73 10.90
CA ASP A 37 -1.96 0.61 10.51
C ASP A 37 -2.66 0.60 9.15
N PHE A 38 -2.12 -0.13 8.18
CA PHE A 38 -2.74 -0.26 6.86
C PHE A 38 -4.14 -0.90 6.95
N ARG A 39 -4.31 -1.96 7.75
CA ARG A 39 -5.63 -2.57 7.99
C ARG A 39 -6.59 -1.64 8.71
N GLN A 40 -6.10 -0.86 9.67
CA GLN A 40 -6.92 0.11 10.38
C GLN A 40 -7.39 1.24 9.45
N LEU A 41 -6.55 1.68 8.51
CA LEU A 41 -6.88 2.75 7.57
C LEU A 41 -7.78 2.29 6.41
N MET A 42 -7.75 1.01 6.05
CA MET A 42 -8.53 0.44 4.96
C MET A 42 -9.42 -0.72 5.45
N PRO A 43 -10.40 -0.44 6.32
CA PRO A 43 -11.28 -1.49 6.82
C PRO A 43 -12.04 -2.15 5.67
N GLY A 44 -11.99 -3.48 5.60
CA GLY A 44 -12.63 -4.26 4.54
C GLY A 44 -11.77 -4.55 3.31
N ILE A 45 -10.55 -4.00 3.23
CA ILE A 45 -9.57 -4.35 2.19
C ILE A 45 -8.53 -5.29 2.79
N GLU A 46 -8.45 -6.51 2.25
CA GLU A 46 -7.42 -7.47 2.65
C GLU A 46 -6.05 -7.05 2.09
N LEU A 47 -5.02 -7.08 2.94
CA LEU A 47 -3.65 -6.88 2.49
C LEU A 47 -3.15 -8.15 1.81
N GLN A 48 -2.84 -8.06 0.52
CA GLN A 48 -2.35 -9.16 -0.30
C GLN A 48 -0.82 -9.17 -0.33
N PRO A 49 -0.16 -10.12 0.37
CA PRO A 49 1.28 -10.07 0.50
C PRO A 49 1.98 -10.60 -0.76
N LEU A 50 2.97 -9.85 -1.24
CA LEU A 50 3.87 -10.24 -2.30
C LEU A 50 5.28 -10.50 -1.74
N GLN A 51 5.97 -11.48 -2.31
CA GLN A 51 7.40 -11.64 -2.06
C GLN A 51 8.17 -10.45 -2.63
N ARG A 52 9.35 -10.18 -2.07
CA ARG A 52 10.15 -8.99 -2.39
C ARG A 52 10.32 -8.75 -3.90
N PHE A 53 10.71 -9.77 -4.66
CA PHE A 53 10.93 -9.61 -6.10
C PHE A 53 9.62 -9.39 -6.86
N ALA A 54 8.56 -10.12 -6.52
CA ALA A 54 7.24 -9.94 -7.12
C ALA A 54 6.67 -8.53 -6.84
N PHE A 55 6.92 -7.99 -5.64
CA PHE A 55 6.54 -6.62 -5.32
C PHE A 55 7.30 -5.60 -6.19
N TYR A 56 8.60 -5.80 -6.41
CA TYR A 56 9.38 -4.93 -7.29
C TYR A 56 8.94 -5.00 -8.75
N ASP A 57 8.58 -6.19 -9.24
CA ASP A 57 8.07 -6.35 -10.59
C ASP A 57 6.72 -5.63 -10.76
N ALA A 58 5.81 -5.79 -9.78
CA ALA A 58 4.54 -5.05 -9.76
C ALA A 58 4.75 -3.53 -9.69
N ALA A 59 5.69 -3.06 -8.85
CA ALA A 59 6.05 -1.64 -8.72
C ALA A 59 6.81 -1.08 -9.93
N ARG A 60 7.17 -1.90 -10.92
CA ARG A 60 7.79 -1.50 -12.19
C ARG A 60 6.88 -1.78 -13.39
N SER A 61 5.66 -2.26 -13.14
CA SER A 61 4.69 -2.52 -14.19
C SER A 61 4.38 -1.25 -14.98
N PRO A 62 4.14 -1.35 -16.31
CA PRO A 62 3.63 -0.22 -17.10
C PRO A 62 2.27 0.30 -16.58
N ASP A 63 1.54 -0.49 -15.80
CA ASP A 63 0.26 -0.08 -15.19
C ASP A 63 0.44 0.82 -13.95
N LEU A 64 1.67 0.99 -13.44
CA LEU A 64 1.94 1.91 -12.34
C LEU A 64 1.91 3.35 -12.84
N VAL A 65 0.85 4.08 -12.47
CA VAL A 65 0.64 5.47 -12.90
C VAL A 65 1.27 6.51 -11.97
N LEU A 66 1.51 6.17 -10.69
CA LEU A 66 2.04 7.09 -9.69
C LEU A 66 2.81 6.34 -8.59
N ALA A 67 4.01 6.82 -8.29
CA ALA A 67 4.77 6.40 -7.11
C ALA A 67 4.94 7.58 -6.15
N ILE A 68 4.57 7.40 -4.88
CA ILE A 68 4.74 8.40 -3.83
C ILE A 68 5.82 7.94 -2.87
N ALA A 69 6.94 8.67 -2.82
CA ALA A 69 7.98 8.45 -1.83
C ALA A 69 7.68 9.24 -0.55
N THR A 70 7.70 8.57 0.60
CA THR A 70 7.46 9.17 1.92
C THR A 70 8.71 9.14 2.79
N GLY A 71 8.68 9.84 3.93
CA GLY A 71 9.76 9.81 4.93
C GLY A 71 9.62 8.69 5.97
N GLU A 72 8.78 7.68 5.71
CA GLU A 72 8.60 6.52 6.58
C GLU A 72 9.92 5.74 6.76
N ARG A 73 10.15 5.28 7.99
CA ARG A 73 11.38 4.57 8.38
C ARG A 73 11.14 3.14 8.83
N ARG A 74 9.89 2.76 9.11
CA ARG A 74 9.51 1.39 9.44
C ARG A 74 9.77 0.46 8.26
N THR A 75 10.22 -0.76 8.55
CA THR A 75 10.56 -1.74 7.53
C THR A 75 9.30 -2.20 6.80
N TYR A 76 9.44 -2.53 5.50
CA TYR A 76 8.34 -3.02 4.64
C TYR A 76 7.12 -2.10 4.58
N ALA A 77 7.28 -0.80 4.86
CA ALA A 77 6.22 0.19 4.83
C ALA A 77 5.93 0.71 3.41
N ASN A 78 5.83 -0.21 2.46
CA ASN A 78 5.44 0.04 1.09
C ASN A 78 4.12 -0.68 0.80
N ILE A 79 3.33 -0.08 -0.06
CA ILE A 79 2.01 -0.55 -0.43
C ILE A 79 1.72 -0.15 -1.87
N LEU A 80 1.17 -1.08 -2.64
CA LEU A 80 0.64 -0.84 -3.98
C LEU A 80 -0.88 -0.88 -3.90
N LEU A 81 -1.53 0.16 -4.40
CA LEU A 81 -2.97 0.29 -4.41
C LEU A 81 -3.49 0.14 -5.83
N THR A 82 -4.49 -0.73 -6.00
CA THR A 82 -5.27 -0.80 -7.23
C THR A 82 -6.47 0.13 -7.08
N ILE A 83 -6.55 1.11 -7.98
CA ILE A 83 -7.66 2.05 -8.03
C ILE A 83 -8.88 1.32 -8.59
N GLY A 84 -9.97 1.31 -7.82
CA GLY A 84 -11.24 0.72 -8.25
C GLY A 84 -12.01 1.63 -9.20
N VAL A 85 -13.19 1.18 -9.62
CA VAL A 85 -14.10 1.95 -10.48
C VAL A 85 -15.22 2.57 -9.64
N VAL A 86 -15.51 3.86 -9.85
CA VAL A 86 -16.76 4.47 -9.39
C VAL A 86 -17.78 4.27 -10.51
N GLN A 87 -18.93 3.63 -10.22
CA GLN A 87 -20.00 3.59 -11.21
C GLN A 87 -20.51 5.02 -11.46
N PRO A 88 -20.59 5.48 -12.72
CA PRO A 88 -21.14 6.79 -13.01
C PRO A 88 -22.60 6.84 -12.53
N HIS A 89 -22.92 7.87 -11.75
CA HIS A 89 -24.30 8.23 -11.44
C HIS A 89 -24.92 9.02 -12.60
#